data_AF-A0A971WN88-F1
#
_entry.id   AF-A0A971WN88-F1
#
_cell.length_a   1.000
_cell.length_b   1.000
_cell.length_c   1.000
_cell.angle_alpha   90.00
_cell.angle_beta   90.00
_cell.angle_gamma   90.00
#
_symmetry.space_group_name_H-M   'P 1'
#
loop_
_entity.id
_entity.type
_entity.pdbx_description
1 polymer ?
#
loop_
_entity_poly.entity_id
_entity_poly.type
_entity_poly.pdbx_seq_one_letter_code
_entity_poly.pdbx_strand_id
1 'polypeptide(L)'
;FYQSSLLSSVTGEVKGKEVDGWYENYQDLYRRYFDETSLMDLGIKIDDEHFGLVFNLDIRRAFDTYFTSTSYSNIPFVGNSMDAILDLNFPRVGFVEVKFNKFYASIGRRQIKWGPSDYSMAINNSAPFMDNAWFSYATPAGNGEFWYNFIVSGFSSNVFNETPGKGLKTLFAHRMGWGNDFFRAGFGELNMVYDEMPNLMDFTPLGIWHNLYQDKKSNVMLVLDLEGMIPMGNFGKLRIYGEFVMDDFDLPHEISNPNGKPAAMGFNAGMQYHILDSQSREISELDYHDYVKREKNLKFTDGLNITYEWYFTTPYLYNRDRDTGKFTIPIRTFTFGQGYIDDINAFFIGFPYGPNTMLHRINVKYDCRTWSVFATAEFLIRGSYDIDSPFGSADVPDYMDYRFKLRGDITKTIILDIGADWSWKPGFTVKGAMSGGFDLTHNKKALAVTLGLSMDVPGFAASFK
;
A
#
# COMPACT_ATOMS: atom_id res chain seq x y z
N PHE A 1 -22.76 -18.47 -1.12
CA PHE A 1 -23.12 -18.50 -2.56
C PHE A 1 -21.90 -18.14 -3.41
N TYR A 2 -20.79 -18.88 -3.30
CA TYR A 2 -19.62 -18.70 -4.16
C TYR A 2 -18.95 -20.07 -4.27
N GLN A 3 -18.87 -20.63 -5.48
CA GLN A 3 -18.13 -21.85 -5.77
C GLN A 3 -16.98 -21.41 -6.69
N SER A 4 -15.75 -21.36 -6.17
CA SER A 4 -14.57 -21.02 -6.97
C SER A 4 -13.91 -22.29 -7.48
N SER A 5 -13.80 -22.40 -8.81
CA SER A 5 -12.84 -23.29 -9.46
C SER A 5 -11.62 -22.43 -9.82
N LEU A 6 -10.70 -22.21 -8.87
CA LEU A 6 -9.64 -21.18 -9.00
C LEU A 6 -8.22 -21.73 -9.15
N LEU A 7 -8.02 -23.04 -9.34
CA LEU A 7 -6.69 -23.60 -9.55
C LEU A 7 -6.76 -24.67 -10.65
N SER A 8 -6.36 -24.34 -11.88
CA SER A 8 -6.02 -25.35 -12.89
C SER A 8 -4.50 -25.49 -12.97
N SER A 9 -4.03 -26.65 -12.51
CA SER A 9 -2.66 -27.19 -12.57
C SER A 9 -1.54 -26.43 -11.82
N VAL A 10 -0.86 -27.21 -10.98
CA VAL A 10 0.51 -27.06 -10.45
C VAL A 10 1.36 -26.15 -11.36
N THR A 11 1.87 -25.03 -10.82
CA THR A 11 2.46 -23.84 -11.50
C THR A 11 1.47 -22.93 -12.23
N GLY A 12 0.47 -22.39 -11.52
CA GLY A 12 -0.51 -21.45 -12.08
C GLY A 12 -0.31 -20.02 -11.59
N GLU A 13 -0.38 -19.05 -12.51
CA GLU A 13 -0.72 -17.66 -12.17
C GLU A 13 -2.12 -17.63 -11.54
N VAL A 14 -2.31 -16.89 -10.46
CA VAL A 14 -3.67 -16.50 -10.03
C VAL A 14 -4.16 -15.43 -10.99
N LYS A 15 -4.69 -15.85 -12.13
CA LYS A 15 -5.61 -15.00 -12.88
C LYS A 15 -6.90 -15.00 -12.08
N GLY A 16 -7.09 -13.99 -11.23
CA GLY A 16 -8.32 -13.86 -10.46
C GLY A 16 -9.49 -13.98 -11.41
N LYS A 17 -10.28 -15.03 -11.22
CA LYS A 17 -11.49 -15.21 -12.00
C LYS A 17 -12.44 -14.13 -11.53
N GLU A 18 -12.65 -13.10 -12.36
CA GLU A 18 -13.76 -12.18 -12.22
C GLU A 18 -15.01 -13.00 -11.95
N VAL A 19 -15.66 -12.76 -10.81
CA VAL A 19 -16.97 -13.36 -10.58
C VAL A 19 -17.96 -12.55 -11.42
N ASP A 20 -18.18 -12.93 -12.68
CA ASP A 20 -19.06 -12.27 -13.67
C ASP A 20 -20.02 -11.26 -13.06
N GLY A 21 -19.69 -9.97 -13.12
CA GLY A 21 -20.47 -8.89 -12.49
C GLY A 21 -20.22 -8.74 -10.99
N TRP A 22 -18.97 -8.78 -10.54
CA TRP A 22 -18.53 -8.40 -9.19
C TRP A 22 -17.39 -7.40 -9.32
N TYR A 23 -17.29 -6.47 -8.38
CA TYR A 23 -16.39 -5.32 -8.53
C TYR A 23 -14.90 -5.63 -8.25
N GLU A 24 -14.61 -6.66 -7.45
CA GLU A 24 -13.24 -6.96 -7.03
C GLU A 24 -12.43 -7.54 -8.18
N ASN A 25 -11.28 -6.93 -8.45
CA ASN A 25 -10.23 -7.54 -9.26
C ASN A 25 -9.31 -8.41 -8.37
N TYR A 26 -8.30 -9.06 -8.97
CA TYR A 26 -7.42 -9.93 -8.21
C TYR A 26 -6.61 -9.17 -7.15
N GLN A 27 -6.17 -7.93 -7.41
CA GLN A 27 -5.47 -7.10 -6.42
C GLN A 27 -6.33 -6.82 -5.19
N ASP A 28 -7.64 -6.57 -5.38
CA ASP A 28 -8.57 -6.38 -4.26
C ASP A 28 -8.65 -7.64 -3.38
N LEU A 29 -8.60 -8.83 -3.99
CA LEU A 29 -8.60 -10.10 -3.25
C LEU A 29 -7.30 -10.32 -2.47
N TYR A 30 -6.15 -10.03 -3.09
CA TYR A 30 -4.85 -10.05 -2.41
C TYR A 30 -4.88 -9.11 -1.20
N ARG A 31 -5.25 -7.84 -1.42
CA ARG A 31 -5.36 -6.84 -0.37
C ARG A 31 -6.28 -7.32 0.75
N ARG A 32 -7.48 -7.80 0.43
CA ARG A 32 -8.44 -8.28 1.44
C ARG A 32 -7.88 -9.42 2.28
N TYR A 33 -7.19 -10.39 1.67
CA TYR A 33 -6.53 -11.48 2.40
C TYR A 33 -5.51 -10.96 3.42
N PHE A 34 -4.72 -9.96 3.03
CA PHE A 34 -3.70 -9.38 3.91
C PHE A 34 -4.30 -8.48 4.99
N ASP A 35 -5.38 -7.74 4.68
CA ASP A 35 -6.11 -6.90 5.64
C ASP A 35 -6.87 -7.72 6.71
N GLU A 36 -7.08 -9.02 6.50
CA GLU A 36 -7.63 -9.88 7.56
C GLU A 36 -6.68 -9.95 8.74
N THR A 37 -7.25 -9.82 9.94
CA THR A 37 -6.48 -9.98 11.17
C THR A 37 -5.85 -11.37 11.22
N SER A 38 -4.56 -11.43 11.56
CA SER A 38 -3.90 -12.70 11.88
C SER A 38 -4.59 -13.39 13.05
N LEU A 39 -4.41 -14.70 13.14
CA LEU A 39 -4.91 -15.48 14.29
C LEU A 39 -4.08 -15.20 15.53
N MET A 40 -2.76 -15.06 15.34
CA MET A 40 -1.78 -14.86 16.39
C MET A 40 -0.52 -14.22 15.82
N ASP A 41 -0.02 -13.17 16.47
CA ASP A 41 1.28 -12.58 16.15
C ASP A 41 2.32 -12.96 17.23
N LEU A 42 3.54 -13.27 16.80
CA LEU A 42 4.69 -13.62 17.64
C LEU A 42 5.93 -12.88 17.15
N GLY A 43 6.69 -12.22 18.02
CA GLY A 43 7.86 -11.48 17.58
C GLY A 43 8.89 -11.16 18.66
N ILE A 44 10.00 -10.60 18.21
CA ILE A 44 11.07 -10.04 19.03
C ILE A 44 11.28 -8.60 18.58
N LYS A 45 11.31 -7.69 19.55
CA LYS A 45 11.70 -6.29 19.36
C LYS A 45 12.87 -5.96 20.27
N ILE A 46 13.93 -5.42 19.70
CA ILE A 46 15.02 -4.75 20.39
C ILE A 46 14.99 -3.31 19.94
N ASP A 47 14.87 -2.38 20.87
CA ASP A 47 14.76 -0.96 20.56
C ASP A 47 15.54 -0.16 21.60
N ASP A 48 16.58 0.52 21.11
CA ASP A 48 17.49 1.35 21.86
C ASP A 48 17.64 2.71 21.16
N GLU A 49 18.31 3.66 21.81
CA GLU A 49 18.48 5.04 21.32
C GLU A 49 19.05 5.10 19.91
N HIS A 50 20.00 4.22 19.58
CA HIS A 50 20.72 4.23 18.31
C HIS A 50 20.47 3.03 17.41
N PHE A 51 19.79 2.00 17.90
CA PHE A 51 19.65 0.73 17.20
C PHE A 51 18.25 0.16 17.41
N GLY A 52 17.66 -0.37 16.34
CA GLY A 52 16.42 -1.12 16.41
C GLY A 52 16.52 -2.42 15.61
N LEU A 53 15.91 -3.48 16.12
CA LEU A 53 15.71 -4.74 15.42
C LEU A 53 14.31 -5.23 15.72
N VAL A 54 13.60 -5.61 14.67
CA VAL A 54 12.26 -6.19 14.76
C VAL A 54 12.21 -7.44 13.92
N PHE A 55 11.64 -8.49 14.48
CA PHE A 55 11.25 -9.69 13.76
C PHE A 55 9.85 -10.10 14.22
N ASN A 56 8.93 -10.27 13.28
CA ASN A 56 7.56 -10.65 13.55
C ASN A 56 7.11 -11.78 12.62
N LEU A 57 6.45 -12.76 13.22
CA LEU A 57 5.75 -13.86 12.58
C LEU A 57 4.27 -13.71 12.90
N ASP A 58 3.45 -13.65 11.86
CA ASP A 58 2.00 -13.65 11.99
C ASP A 58 1.44 -14.97 11.48
N ILE A 59 0.75 -15.66 12.37
CA ILE A 59 0.10 -16.93 12.09
C ILE A 59 -1.27 -16.61 11.50
N ARG A 60 -1.47 -16.97 10.24
CA ARG A 60 -2.77 -16.89 9.59
C ARG A 60 -2.97 -18.04 8.62
N ARG A 61 -4.25 -18.25 8.34
CA ARG A 61 -4.76 -19.20 7.35
C ARG A 61 -3.99 -19.12 6.03
N ALA A 62 -3.73 -20.28 5.42
CA ALA A 62 -3.00 -20.37 4.17
C ALA A 62 -3.73 -19.64 3.00
N PHE A 63 -2.93 -19.03 2.13
CA PHE A 63 -3.41 -18.21 1.01
C PHE A 63 -4.33 -18.99 0.07
N ASP A 64 -3.91 -20.15 -0.43
CA ASP A 64 -4.71 -21.02 -1.31
C ASP A 64 -6.07 -21.43 -0.70
N THR A 65 -6.08 -21.68 0.60
CA THR A 65 -7.29 -22.04 1.32
C THR A 65 -8.26 -20.86 1.32
N TYR A 66 -7.79 -19.62 1.48
CA TYR A 66 -8.61 -18.40 1.44
C TYR A 66 -9.48 -18.31 0.17
N PHE A 67 -8.89 -18.58 -0.98
CA PHE A 67 -9.56 -18.47 -2.28
C PHE A 67 -10.46 -19.65 -2.62
N THR A 68 -10.31 -20.79 -1.93
CA THR A 68 -11.02 -22.04 -2.26
C THR A 68 -12.14 -22.39 -1.26
N SER A 69 -12.15 -21.84 -0.05
CA SER A 69 -13.20 -22.18 0.92
C SER A 69 -14.48 -21.36 0.74
N THR A 70 -15.57 -21.90 1.26
CA THR A 70 -16.85 -21.21 1.43
C THR A 70 -16.98 -20.39 2.73
N SER A 71 -15.93 -20.29 3.56
CA SER A 71 -15.96 -19.63 4.87
C SER A 71 -15.28 -18.26 4.85
N TYR A 72 -16.06 -17.20 5.13
CA TYR A 72 -15.65 -15.79 5.22
C TYR A 72 -15.11 -15.42 6.61
N SER A 73 -14.37 -16.34 7.22
CA SER A 73 -13.72 -16.14 8.50
C SER A 73 -12.24 -16.44 8.37
N ASN A 74 -11.44 -15.64 9.05
CA ASN A 74 -10.02 -15.87 9.24
C ASN A 74 -9.74 -17.06 10.20
N ILE A 75 -10.76 -17.50 10.97
CA ILE A 75 -10.67 -18.69 11.83
C ILE A 75 -10.59 -19.94 10.95
N PRO A 76 -9.54 -20.77 11.09
CA PRO A 76 -9.42 -21.99 10.33
C PRO A 76 -10.61 -22.91 10.63
N PHE A 77 -11.21 -23.46 9.57
CA PHE A 77 -12.30 -24.43 9.72
C PHE A 77 -11.75 -25.64 10.49
N VAL A 78 -12.34 -25.96 11.65
CA VAL A 78 -11.88 -26.91 12.70
C VAL A 78 -11.93 -28.38 12.24
N GLY A 79 -11.69 -28.68 10.96
CA GLY A 79 -11.82 -30.01 10.37
C GLY A 79 -10.72 -30.45 9.39
N ASN A 80 -9.75 -29.59 9.03
CA ASN A 80 -8.67 -29.94 8.10
C ASN A 80 -7.26 -29.79 8.70
N SER A 81 -6.28 -30.41 8.03
CA SER A 81 -4.85 -30.52 8.37
C SER A 81 -4.17 -29.16 8.61
N MET A 82 -2.97 -29.18 9.22
CA MET A 82 -2.12 -27.99 9.41
C MET A 82 -1.92 -27.16 8.13
N ASP A 83 -2.02 -27.79 6.97
CA ASP A 83 -1.91 -27.17 5.64
C ASP A 83 -2.95 -26.04 5.44
N ALA A 84 -4.10 -26.09 6.11
CA ALA A 84 -5.15 -25.07 6.04
C ALA A 84 -4.87 -23.83 6.92
N ILE A 85 -3.89 -23.91 7.83
CA ILE A 85 -3.73 -22.96 8.93
C ILE A 85 -2.49 -22.08 8.80
N LEU A 86 -1.49 -22.47 8.00
CA LEU A 86 -0.20 -21.80 7.99
C LEU A 86 0.16 -21.21 6.62
N ASP A 87 0.09 -19.88 6.54
CA ASP A 87 0.77 -19.09 5.51
C ASP A 87 2.29 -19.13 5.73
N LEU A 88 3.04 -19.61 4.73
CA LEU A 88 4.49 -19.75 4.77
C LEU A 88 5.26 -18.51 4.29
N ASN A 89 4.57 -17.40 3.99
CA ASN A 89 5.18 -16.16 3.51
C ASN A 89 5.68 -15.26 4.65
N PHE A 90 6.47 -15.85 5.55
CA PHE A 90 7.08 -15.17 6.69
C PHE A 90 8.60 -14.95 6.50
N PRO A 91 9.20 -14.00 7.25
CA PRO A 91 8.54 -13.00 8.07
C PRO A 91 7.82 -11.96 7.22
N ARG A 92 6.76 -11.32 7.76
CA ARG A 92 6.16 -10.12 7.15
C ARG A 92 6.83 -8.84 7.61
N VAL A 93 7.39 -8.86 8.82
CA VAL A 93 8.25 -7.78 9.33
C VAL A 93 9.55 -8.37 9.82
N GLY A 94 10.65 -7.83 9.31
CA GLY A 94 11.99 -8.24 9.67
C GLY A 94 12.97 -7.17 9.24
N PHE A 95 13.37 -6.28 10.14
CA PHE A 95 14.28 -5.19 9.78
C PHE A 95 15.25 -4.84 10.90
N VAL A 96 16.33 -4.19 10.51
CA VAL A 96 17.26 -3.51 11.41
C VAL A 96 17.30 -2.03 11.06
N GLU A 97 17.58 -1.19 12.05
CA GLU A 97 17.65 0.25 11.88
C GLU A 97 18.71 0.89 12.78
N VAL A 98 19.27 1.99 12.29
CA VAL A 98 20.17 2.87 13.02
C VAL A 98 19.57 4.26 13.12
N LYS A 99 19.62 4.85 14.31
CA LYS A 99 18.90 6.07 14.66
C LYS A 99 19.87 7.10 15.23
N PHE A 100 19.95 8.25 14.58
CA PHE A 100 20.64 9.42 15.08
C PHE A 100 19.72 10.63 14.92
N ASN A 101 20.01 11.71 15.66
CA ASN A 101 19.14 12.89 15.71
C ASN A 101 18.74 13.45 14.33
N LYS A 102 19.66 13.42 13.35
CA LYS A 102 19.41 13.92 11.98
C LYS A 102 19.36 12.84 10.91
N PHE A 103 19.79 11.63 11.24
CA PHE A 103 20.03 10.58 10.27
C PHE A 103 19.36 9.30 10.73
N TYR A 104 18.68 8.65 9.80
CA TYR A 104 18.04 7.37 10.04
C TYR A 104 18.30 6.48 8.84
N ALA A 105 18.66 5.22 9.10
CA ALA A 105 18.72 4.21 8.06
C ALA A 105 18.08 2.92 8.56
N SER A 106 17.45 2.20 7.64
CA SER A 106 16.85 0.91 7.92
C SER A 106 16.96 0.02 6.70
N ILE A 107 17.14 -1.27 6.94
CA ILE A 107 17.15 -2.29 5.89
C ILE A 107 16.37 -3.50 6.37
N GLY A 108 15.56 -4.04 5.48
CA GLY A 108 14.81 -5.27 5.70
C GLY A 108 13.40 -5.18 5.13
N ARG A 109 12.52 -5.97 5.71
CA ARG A 109 11.15 -6.16 5.28
C ARG A 109 10.19 -5.44 6.20
N ARG A 110 9.41 -4.52 5.63
CA ARG A 110 8.26 -3.87 6.28
C ARG A 110 7.43 -3.11 5.26
N GLN A 111 6.25 -2.65 5.66
CA GLN A 111 5.50 -1.70 4.86
C GLN A 111 6.17 -0.33 4.86
N ILE A 112 6.07 0.39 3.74
CA ILE A 112 6.53 1.76 3.59
C ILE A 112 5.38 2.61 3.04
N LYS A 113 5.35 3.89 3.35
CA LYS A 113 4.38 4.82 2.79
C LYS A 113 4.90 6.25 2.72
N TRP A 114 4.58 6.90 1.61
CA TRP A 114 4.71 8.34 1.39
C TRP A 114 3.38 9.05 1.43
N GLY A 115 3.45 10.36 1.61
CA GLY A 115 2.31 11.25 1.48
C GLY A 115 1.28 11.26 2.62
N PRO A 116 0.36 12.24 2.56
CA PRO A 116 -0.50 12.60 3.68
C PRO A 116 -1.82 11.81 3.77
N SER A 117 -2.29 11.22 2.67
CA SER A 117 -3.58 10.53 2.58
C SER A 117 -3.54 9.11 3.15
N ASP A 118 -4.69 8.47 3.36
CA ASP A 118 -4.73 7.06 3.78
C ASP A 118 -4.29 6.10 2.67
N TYR A 119 -4.57 6.45 1.40
CA TYR A 119 -4.03 5.76 0.23
C TYR A 119 -3.13 6.68 -0.61
N SER A 120 -1.82 6.59 -0.45
CA SER A 120 -0.90 7.36 -1.31
C SER A 120 -0.94 6.86 -2.74
N MET A 121 -0.81 7.79 -3.66
CA MET A 121 -0.70 7.57 -5.09
C MET A 121 0.72 7.12 -5.51
N ALA A 122 1.74 7.38 -4.69
CA ALA A 122 3.13 7.07 -5.06
C ALA A 122 3.63 5.78 -4.41
N ILE A 123 3.68 5.75 -3.08
CA ILE A 123 4.11 4.58 -2.31
C ILE A 123 3.15 4.44 -1.14
N ASN A 124 2.40 3.35 -1.13
CA ASN A 124 1.35 3.10 -0.15
C ASN A 124 1.64 1.82 0.65
N ASN A 125 1.03 1.72 1.83
CA ASN A 125 1.16 0.56 2.71
C ASN A 125 0.09 -0.51 2.46
N SER A 126 -0.33 -0.70 1.20
CA SER A 126 -1.30 -1.73 0.84
C SER A 126 -0.67 -3.08 0.51
N ALA A 127 0.56 -3.10 0.01
CA ALA A 127 1.34 -4.33 -0.03
C ALA A 127 1.70 -4.75 1.40
N PRO A 128 1.57 -6.04 1.77
CA PRO A 128 1.79 -6.50 3.14
C PRO A 128 3.22 -6.28 3.62
N PHE A 129 4.17 -6.25 2.70
CA PHE A 129 5.56 -5.94 2.97
C PHE A 129 6.30 -5.55 1.69
N MET A 130 7.42 -4.86 1.86
CA MET A 130 8.42 -4.64 0.82
C MET A 130 9.82 -4.87 1.40
N ASP A 131 10.68 -5.55 0.65
CA ASP A 131 12.10 -5.66 0.98
C ASP A 131 12.79 -4.36 0.53
N ASN A 132 13.18 -3.53 1.49
CA ASN A 132 13.67 -2.18 1.21
C ASN A 132 14.85 -1.77 2.09
N ALA A 133 15.68 -0.89 1.53
CA ALA A 133 16.56 -0.02 2.28
C ALA A 133 15.94 1.39 2.27
N TRP A 134 15.91 2.03 3.44
CA TRP A 134 15.34 3.35 3.66
C TRP A 134 16.39 4.22 4.34
N PHE A 135 16.62 5.41 3.79
CA PHE A 135 17.51 6.42 4.34
C PHE A 135 16.74 7.73 4.52
N SER A 136 16.90 8.38 5.66
CA SER A 136 16.36 9.71 5.93
C SER A 136 17.41 10.63 6.48
N TYR A 137 17.32 11.89 6.07
CA TYR A 137 18.03 13.00 6.67
C TYR A 137 17.06 14.14 6.96
N ALA A 138 17.13 14.73 8.15
CA ALA A 138 16.33 15.88 8.53
C ALA A 138 17.18 16.92 9.27
N THR A 139 16.98 18.19 8.96
CA THR A 139 17.70 19.29 9.63
C THR A 139 16.79 20.52 9.78
N PRO A 140 16.93 21.29 10.88
CA PRO A 140 16.26 22.58 11.01
C PRO A 140 16.58 23.50 9.83
N ALA A 141 15.54 24.15 9.29
CA ALA A 141 15.62 25.10 8.19
C ALA A 141 14.59 26.23 8.42
N GLY A 142 15.06 27.38 8.89
CA GLY A 142 14.20 28.52 9.25
C GLY A 142 13.29 28.19 10.45
N ASN A 143 11.99 28.42 10.28
CA ASN A 143 10.95 28.06 11.26
C ASN A 143 10.39 26.64 11.07
N GLY A 144 11.10 25.79 10.33
CA GLY A 144 10.69 24.42 10.04
C GLY A 144 11.88 23.48 9.90
N GLU A 145 11.66 22.40 9.17
CA GLU A 145 12.60 21.32 8.94
C GLU A 145 12.66 21.03 7.44
N PHE A 146 13.88 20.98 6.89
CA PHE A 146 14.13 20.36 5.61
C PHE A 146 14.38 18.88 5.84
N TRP A 147 13.79 18.04 5.00
CA TRP A 147 13.96 16.60 5.07
C TRP A 147 14.21 16.01 3.70
N TYR A 148 14.87 14.87 3.69
CA TYR A 148 15.20 14.08 2.52
C TYR A 148 15.06 12.59 2.83
N ASN A 149 14.48 11.82 1.91
CA ASN A 149 14.31 10.37 1.99
C ASN A 149 14.81 9.71 0.70
N PHE A 150 15.47 8.57 0.84
CA PHE A 150 15.92 7.71 -0.26
C PHE A 150 15.54 6.27 0.03
N ILE A 151 14.97 5.60 -0.96
CA ILE A 151 14.48 4.22 -0.86
C ILE A 151 15.04 3.42 -2.02
N VAL A 152 15.49 2.20 -1.70
CA VAL A 152 15.79 1.16 -2.69
C VAL A 152 14.99 -0.06 -2.33
N SER A 153 14.25 -0.63 -3.28
CA SER A 153 13.51 -1.89 -3.08
C SER A 153 13.73 -2.80 -4.26
N GLY A 154 14.17 -4.03 -3.98
CA GLY A 154 14.35 -5.07 -5.00
C GLY A 154 13.16 -6.02 -4.98
N PHE A 155 12.74 -6.48 -6.16
CA PHE A 155 11.67 -7.46 -6.30
C PHE A 155 12.21 -8.78 -6.86
N SER A 156 11.61 -9.90 -6.46
CA SER A 156 12.11 -11.22 -6.84
C SER A 156 11.89 -11.48 -8.34
N SER A 157 12.98 -11.65 -9.08
CA SER A 157 12.94 -12.00 -10.51
C SER A 157 12.34 -13.39 -10.78
N ASN A 158 12.32 -14.25 -9.76
CA ASN A 158 11.77 -15.60 -9.88
C ASN A 158 10.28 -15.62 -10.20
N VAL A 159 9.53 -14.58 -9.84
CA VAL A 159 8.08 -14.46 -10.11
C VAL A 159 7.81 -14.29 -11.61
N PHE A 160 8.76 -13.72 -12.36
CA PHE A 160 8.60 -13.45 -13.78
C PHE A 160 8.97 -14.66 -14.68
N ASN A 161 9.40 -15.79 -14.11
CA ASN A 161 9.84 -17.00 -14.85
C ASN A 161 10.89 -16.72 -15.94
N GLU A 162 11.70 -15.67 -15.79
CA GLU A 162 12.67 -15.27 -16.81
C GLU A 162 14.07 -15.85 -16.57
N THR A 163 14.87 -15.92 -17.64
CA THR A 163 16.28 -16.36 -17.61
C THR A 163 17.13 -15.42 -16.72
N PRO A 164 18.20 -15.88 -16.06
CA PRO A 164 19.06 -15.00 -15.25
C PRO A 164 19.47 -13.71 -15.98
N GLY A 165 19.20 -12.56 -15.37
CA GLY A 165 19.44 -11.22 -15.95
C GLY A 165 18.21 -10.59 -16.62
N LYS A 166 17.15 -11.37 -16.88
CA LYS A 166 15.82 -10.91 -17.27
C LYS A 166 14.88 -10.98 -16.04
N GLY A 167 13.85 -10.13 -15.99
CA GLY A 167 12.89 -10.09 -14.88
C GLY A 167 13.43 -9.38 -13.64
N LEU A 168 14.60 -8.74 -13.73
CA LEU A 168 15.08 -7.84 -12.69
C LEU A 168 14.12 -6.65 -12.61
N LYS A 169 13.71 -6.32 -11.39
CA LYS A 169 12.85 -5.17 -11.12
C LYS A 169 13.31 -4.55 -9.81
N THR A 170 13.70 -3.28 -9.87
CA THR A 170 14.21 -2.52 -8.72
C THR A 170 13.59 -1.14 -8.72
N LEU A 171 13.00 -0.76 -7.60
CA LEU A 171 12.54 0.58 -7.34
C LEU A 171 13.64 1.38 -6.67
N PHE A 172 13.94 2.54 -7.25
CA PHE A 172 14.61 3.65 -6.61
C PHE A 172 13.60 4.74 -6.37
N ALA A 173 13.62 5.37 -5.20
CA ALA A 173 12.78 6.51 -4.96
C ALA A 173 13.52 7.52 -4.10
N HIS A 174 13.43 8.79 -4.45
CA HIS A 174 13.89 9.85 -3.57
C HIS A 174 12.82 10.90 -3.39
N ARG A 175 12.88 11.59 -2.25
CA ARG A 175 11.93 12.62 -1.93
C ARG A 175 12.54 13.64 -1.01
N MET A 176 12.23 14.90 -1.22
CA MET A 176 12.63 15.99 -0.35
C MET A 176 11.45 16.89 -0.06
N GLY A 177 11.56 17.63 1.03
CA GLY A 177 10.51 18.56 1.38
C GLY A 177 10.92 19.50 2.48
N TRP A 178 10.00 20.41 2.75
CA TRP A 178 10.09 21.33 3.86
C TRP A 178 8.77 21.35 4.60
N GLY A 179 8.82 21.49 5.92
CA GLY A 179 7.61 21.73 6.68
C GLY A 179 7.85 22.17 8.11
N ASN A 180 6.79 22.68 8.71
CA ASN A 180 6.71 23.05 10.12
C ASN A 180 5.43 22.44 10.72
N ASP A 181 5.00 22.93 11.87
CA ASP A 181 3.81 22.41 12.56
C ASP A 181 2.48 22.78 11.88
N PHE A 182 2.51 23.68 10.87
CA PHE A 182 1.32 24.18 10.18
C PHE A 182 1.24 23.78 8.71
N PHE A 183 2.36 23.54 8.06
CA PHE A 183 2.41 23.28 6.63
C PHE A 183 3.56 22.34 6.29
N ARG A 184 3.32 21.43 5.35
CA ARG A 184 4.35 20.55 4.77
C ARG A 184 4.16 20.48 3.26
N ALA A 185 5.27 20.50 2.53
CA ALA A 185 5.30 20.27 1.10
C ALA A 185 6.41 19.27 0.77
N GLY A 186 6.10 18.36 -0.16
CA GLY A 186 7.02 17.34 -0.64
C GLY A 186 7.10 17.32 -2.17
N PHE A 187 8.30 17.03 -2.67
CA PHE A 187 8.59 16.72 -4.06
C PHE A 187 9.41 15.43 -4.09
N GLY A 188 9.02 14.47 -4.91
CA GLY A 188 9.79 13.23 -5.08
C GLY A 188 9.64 12.62 -6.45
N GLU A 189 10.49 11.64 -6.71
CA GLU A 189 10.49 10.84 -7.92
C GLU A 189 10.70 9.37 -7.56
N LEU A 190 10.04 8.50 -8.31
CA LEU A 190 10.25 7.06 -8.31
C LEU A 190 10.83 6.68 -9.66
N ASN A 191 11.83 5.80 -9.69
CA ASN A 191 12.38 5.18 -10.88
C ASN A 191 12.32 3.66 -10.71
N MET A 192 11.47 3.01 -11.50
CA MET A 192 11.40 1.57 -11.62
C MET A 192 12.35 1.13 -12.75
N VAL A 193 13.49 0.56 -12.38
CA VAL A 193 14.45 -0.04 -13.30
C VAL A 193 14.10 -1.50 -13.51
N TYR A 194 13.99 -1.93 -14.77
CA TYR A 194 13.52 -3.26 -15.11
C TYR A 194 14.24 -3.90 -16.30
N ASP A 195 14.35 -5.23 -16.30
CA ASP A 195 15.12 -6.07 -17.23
C ASP A 195 16.60 -5.64 -17.37
N GLU A 196 17.13 -4.85 -16.44
CA GLU A 196 18.49 -4.32 -16.44
C GLU A 196 19.03 -4.24 -15.00
N MET A 197 20.35 -4.39 -14.84
CA MET A 197 20.99 -4.20 -13.54
C MET A 197 21.08 -2.70 -13.23
N PRO A 198 20.66 -2.27 -12.03
CA PRO A 198 20.84 -0.89 -11.62
C PRO A 198 22.31 -0.47 -11.66
N ASN A 199 22.56 0.77 -12.02
CA ASN A 199 23.88 1.37 -12.06
C ASN A 199 23.96 2.61 -11.14
N LEU A 200 25.14 3.21 -10.98
CA LEU A 200 25.33 4.34 -10.05
C LEU A 200 24.42 5.55 -10.32
N MET A 201 23.92 5.70 -11.55
CA MET A 201 22.96 6.74 -11.89
C MET A 201 21.63 6.55 -11.15
N ASP A 202 21.17 5.30 -11.02
CA ASP A 202 19.94 4.96 -10.31
C ASP A 202 20.06 5.20 -8.80
N PHE A 203 21.28 5.14 -8.26
CA PHE A 203 21.58 5.46 -6.87
C PHE A 203 21.79 6.96 -6.62
N THR A 204 21.67 7.82 -7.63
CA THR A 204 21.96 9.25 -7.47
C THR A 204 20.85 9.93 -6.65
N PRO A 205 21.14 10.42 -5.43
CA PRO A 205 20.11 10.94 -4.53
C PRO A 205 19.49 12.27 -4.96
N LEU A 206 20.15 12.99 -5.89
CA LEU A 206 19.76 14.31 -6.39
C LEU A 206 19.59 14.33 -7.92
N GLY A 207 19.63 13.16 -8.57
CA GLY A 207 19.49 13.07 -10.01
C GLY A 207 18.02 13.11 -10.36
N ILE A 208 17.56 14.13 -11.08
CA ILE A 208 16.20 14.14 -11.62
C ILE A 208 16.14 13.09 -12.72
N TRP A 209 15.30 12.06 -12.56
CA TRP A 209 15.18 11.02 -13.57
C TRP A 209 14.27 11.50 -14.69
N HIS A 210 14.80 11.55 -15.90
CA HIS A 210 14.02 11.75 -17.12
C HIS A 210 14.14 10.48 -17.96
N ASN A 211 13.13 10.21 -18.80
CA ASN A 211 13.02 9.04 -19.69
C ASN A 211 14.22 8.80 -20.66
N LEU A 212 15.34 9.54 -20.53
CA LEU A 212 16.53 9.53 -21.39
C LEU A 212 17.74 8.80 -20.79
N TYR A 213 17.70 8.40 -19.51
CA TYR A 213 18.89 7.87 -18.82
C TYR A 213 19.08 6.36 -18.95
N GLN A 214 17.99 5.60 -19.13
CA GLN A 214 18.00 4.17 -19.45
C GLN A 214 16.93 3.89 -20.50
N ASP A 215 17.32 3.97 -21.77
CA ASP A 215 16.42 3.83 -22.93
C ASP A 215 15.54 2.56 -22.80
N LYS A 216 14.25 2.78 -22.50
CA LYS A 216 13.18 1.76 -22.46
C LYS A 216 13.30 0.71 -21.33
N LYS A 217 14.10 0.98 -20.31
CA LYS A 217 14.32 0.10 -19.14
C LYS A 217 14.10 0.78 -17.79
N SER A 218 13.63 2.02 -17.84
CA SER A 218 13.26 2.82 -16.68
C SER A 218 11.84 3.35 -16.87
N ASN A 219 11.05 3.28 -15.80
CA ASN A 219 9.76 3.93 -15.69
C ASN A 219 9.82 4.93 -14.53
N VAL A 220 9.58 6.21 -14.80
CA VAL A 220 9.74 7.29 -13.82
C VAL A 220 8.38 7.88 -13.46
N MET A 221 8.15 8.12 -12.16
CA MET A 221 6.96 8.80 -11.67
C MET A 221 7.33 9.97 -10.77
N LEU A 222 6.82 11.15 -11.11
CA LEU A 222 6.85 12.36 -10.30
C LEU A 222 5.79 12.31 -9.20
N VAL A 223 6.10 12.89 -8.04
CA VAL A 223 5.21 12.99 -6.88
C VAL A 223 5.27 14.41 -6.30
N LEU A 224 4.10 15.01 -6.12
CA LEU A 224 3.90 16.32 -5.46
C LEU A 224 2.84 16.20 -4.38
N ASP A 225 3.01 16.98 -3.32
CA ASP A 225 2.46 16.64 -2.03
C ASP A 225 2.34 17.88 -1.14
N LEU A 226 1.16 18.14 -0.60
CA LEU A 226 0.89 19.31 0.24
C LEU A 226 0.00 18.94 1.41
N GLU A 227 0.28 19.55 2.55
CA GLU A 227 -0.47 19.38 3.79
C GLU A 227 -0.50 20.68 4.58
N GLY A 228 -1.66 21.05 5.11
CA GLY A 228 -1.85 22.27 5.88
C GLY A 228 -2.77 22.07 7.07
N MET A 229 -2.47 22.78 8.15
CA MET A 229 -3.23 22.78 9.39
C MET A 229 -3.92 24.12 9.58
N ILE A 230 -5.21 24.06 9.85
CA ILE A 230 -6.09 25.19 10.09
C ILE A 230 -6.59 25.07 11.54
N PRO A 231 -6.12 25.90 12.47
CA PRO A 231 -6.65 25.93 13.82
C PRO A 231 -8.07 26.51 13.80
N MET A 232 -9.05 25.76 14.32
CA MET A 232 -10.45 26.19 14.36
C MET A 232 -10.84 26.77 15.74
N GLY A 233 -9.86 27.27 16.49
CA GLY A 233 -10.04 27.79 17.85
C GLY A 233 -10.59 26.71 18.79
N ASN A 234 -11.69 27.00 19.48
CA ASN A 234 -12.34 26.07 20.41
C ASN A 234 -13.12 24.94 19.72
N PHE A 235 -13.25 24.99 18.39
CA PHE A 235 -13.96 23.98 17.61
C PHE A 235 -13.03 22.88 17.08
N GLY A 236 -11.83 22.72 17.64
CA GLY A 236 -10.88 21.67 17.23
C GLY A 236 -9.88 22.11 16.16
N LYS A 237 -9.37 21.14 15.39
CA LYS A 237 -8.32 21.37 14.39
C LYS A 237 -8.69 20.70 13.07
N LEU A 238 -8.46 21.40 11.96
CA LEU A 238 -8.69 20.88 10.62
C LEU A 238 -7.36 20.73 9.89
N ARG A 239 -7.13 19.57 9.32
CA ARG A 239 -6.02 19.28 8.43
C ARG A 239 -6.57 19.13 7.01
N ILE A 240 -5.92 19.76 6.04
CA ILE A 240 -6.21 19.61 4.61
C ILE A 240 -4.96 19.13 3.89
N TYR A 241 -5.12 18.32 2.87
CA TYR A 241 -3.98 17.75 2.15
C TYR A 241 -4.35 17.29 0.74
N GLY A 242 -3.33 17.10 -0.08
CA GLY A 242 -3.47 16.50 -1.39
C GLY A 242 -2.13 16.03 -1.95
N GLU A 243 -2.23 15.15 -2.93
CA GLU A 243 -1.10 14.52 -3.60
C GLU A 243 -1.42 14.42 -5.10
N PHE A 244 -0.39 14.62 -5.91
CA PHE A 244 -0.42 14.45 -7.36
C PHE A 244 0.75 13.57 -7.77
N VAL A 245 0.47 12.62 -8.66
CA VAL A 245 1.50 11.80 -9.30
C VAL A 245 1.36 11.83 -10.81
N MET A 246 2.49 11.70 -11.49
CA MET A 246 2.58 11.68 -12.95
C MET A 246 3.69 10.74 -13.38
N ASP A 247 3.31 9.65 -14.05
CA ASP A 247 4.22 8.66 -14.64
C ASP A 247 4.65 9.13 -16.05
N ASP A 248 3.68 9.25 -16.97
CA ASP A 248 3.90 9.79 -18.31
C ASP A 248 3.04 11.02 -18.56
N PHE A 249 3.60 11.96 -19.31
CA PHE A 249 2.89 13.11 -19.85
C PHE A 249 3.56 13.59 -21.13
N ASP A 250 2.86 13.52 -22.26
CA ASP A 250 3.36 14.08 -23.52
C ASP A 250 3.34 15.61 -23.46
N LEU A 251 4.50 16.22 -23.71
CA LEU A 251 4.61 17.66 -23.81
C LEU A 251 3.98 18.17 -25.12
N PRO A 252 3.56 19.44 -25.21
CA PRO A 252 2.86 19.99 -26.38
C PRO A 252 3.54 19.78 -27.75
N HIS A 253 4.87 19.61 -27.77
CA HIS A 253 5.65 19.36 -28.97
C HIS A 253 5.70 17.87 -29.40
N GLU A 254 5.28 16.95 -28.52
CA GLU A 254 5.24 15.50 -28.73
C GLU A 254 3.84 15.02 -29.17
N ILE A 255 2.82 15.88 -29.03
CA ILE A 255 1.41 15.64 -29.40
C ILE A 255 1.22 15.25 -30.88
N SER A 256 2.19 15.56 -31.74
CA SER A 256 2.16 15.21 -33.17
C SER A 256 2.70 13.81 -33.48
N ASN A 257 3.18 13.06 -32.49
CA ASN A 257 3.68 11.71 -32.67
C ASN A 257 2.55 10.68 -32.49
N PRO A 258 2.21 9.86 -33.50
CA PRO A 258 1.26 8.76 -33.35
C PRO A 258 1.70 7.68 -32.35
N ASN A 259 2.95 7.75 -31.85
CA ASN A 259 3.50 6.91 -30.78
C ASN A 259 3.69 7.67 -29.45
N GLY A 260 2.96 8.76 -29.21
CA GLY A 260 2.99 9.46 -27.93
C GLY A 260 2.69 8.51 -26.76
N LYS A 261 3.12 8.87 -25.55
CA LYS A 261 2.78 8.12 -24.34
C LYS A 261 1.47 8.64 -23.73
N PRO A 262 0.52 7.76 -23.36
CA PRO A 262 -0.71 8.23 -22.74
C PRO A 262 -0.40 8.90 -21.38
N ALA A 263 -1.11 9.98 -21.07
CA ALA A 263 -0.97 10.65 -19.79
C ALA A 263 -1.44 9.73 -18.65
N ALA A 264 -0.51 9.43 -17.76
CA ALA A 264 -0.68 8.53 -16.64
C ALA A 264 -0.52 9.33 -15.34
N MET A 265 -1.65 9.81 -14.83
CA MET A 265 -1.73 10.70 -13.66
C MET A 265 -2.65 10.14 -12.57
N GLY A 266 -2.39 10.56 -11.33
CA GLY A 266 -3.23 10.30 -10.16
C GLY A 266 -3.31 11.51 -9.25
N PHE A 267 -4.46 11.67 -8.60
CA PHE A 267 -4.75 12.79 -7.69
C PHE A 267 -5.45 12.29 -6.44
N ASN A 268 -5.06 12.80 -5.28
CA ASN A 268 -5.91 12.75 -4.10
C ASN A 268 -6.03 14.11 -3.44
N ALA A 269 -7.16 14.31 -2.76
CA ALA A 269 -7.40 15.44 -1.90
C ALA A 269 -8.20 14.97 -0.69
N GLY A 270 -7.89 15.49 0.48
CA GLY A 270 -8.55 15.08 1.71
C GLY A 270 -8.55 16.13 2.79
N MET A 271 -9.40 15.88 3.79
CA MET A 271 -9.49 16.66 5.00
C MET A 271 -9.68 15.74 6.20
N GLN A 272 -9.05 16.07 7.32
CA GLN A 272 -9.21 15.39 8.59
C GLN A 272 -9.58 16.43 9.66
N TYR A 273 -10.72 16.22 10.30
CA TYR A 273 -11.21 17.06 11.37
C TYR A 273 -11.07 16.34 12.72
N HIS A 274 -10.30 16.95 13.62
CA HIS A 274 -10.07 16.46 14.96
C HIS A 274 -11.04 17.11 15.95
N ILE A 275 -11.85 16.27 16.59
CA ILE A 275 -13.00 16.68 17.41
C ILE A 275 -12.66 16.63 18.89
N LEU A 276 -12.02 15.54 19.35
CA LEU A 276 -11.76 15.26 20.76
C LEU A 276 -10.35 14.76 20.93
N ASP A 277 -9.58 15.35 21.84
CA ASP A 277 -8.27 14.83 22.23
C ASP A 277 -8.42 13.55 23.09
N SER A 278 -7.38 12.74 23.11
CA SER A 278 -7.31 11.52 23.93
C SER A 278 -5.85 11.19 24.24
N GLN A 279 -5.61 10.24 25.13
CA GLN A 279 -4.25 9.72 25.33
C GLN A 279 -3.88 8.77 24.20
N SER A 280 -2.64 8.88 23.73
CA SER A 280 -2.06 7.94 22.76
C SER A 280 -2.18 6.50 23.27
N ARG A 281 -2.47 5.61 22.34
CA ARG A 281 -2.66 4.19 22.60
C ARG A 281 -1.35 3.54 23.06
N GLU A 282 -1.41 2.69 24.09
CA GLU A 282 -0.34 1.75 24.41
C GLU A 282 -0.54 0.54 23.48
N ILE A 283 0.16 0.52 22.35
CA ILE A 283 -0.04 -0.47 21.29
C ILE A 283 0.68 -1.77 21.64
N SER A 284 0.06 -2.92 21.33
CA SER A 284 0.77 -4.19 21.23
C SER A 284 1.52 -4.16 19.90
N GLU A 285 2.81 -3.85 19.91
CA GLU A 285 3.66 -3.66 18.72
C GLU A 285 3.96 -4.98 18.00
N LEU A 286 2.95 -5.79 17.72
CA LEU A 286 3.09 -7.06 17.02
C LEU A 286 2.20 -7.16 15.79
N ASP A 287 1.33 -6.18 15.55
CA ASP A 287 0.74 -6.05 14.23
C ASP A 287 1.80 -5.58 13.24
N TYR A 288 1.90 -6.21 12.08
CA TYR A 288 2.83 -5.74 11.05
C TYR A 288 2.48 -4.33 10.55
N HIS A 289 1.21 -3.91 10.65
CA HIS A 289 0.77 -2.55 10.34
C HIS A 289 1.33 -1.49 11.29
N ASP A 290 1.74 -1.87 12.50
CA ASP A 290 2.37 -0.95 13.46
C ASP A 290 3.80 -0.60 13.05
N TYR A 291 4.42 -1.42 12.18
CA TYR A 291 5.78 -1.25 11.70
C TYR A 291 5.89 -0.54 10.34
N VAL A 292 4.80 0.08 9.86
CA VAL A 292 4.84 0.86 8.62
C VAL A 292 5.78 2.05 8.79
N LYS A 293 6.81 2.13 7.95
CA LYS A 293 7.65 3.33 7.90
C LYS A 293 6.94 4.43 7.13
N ARG A 294 6.73 5.56 7.80
CA ARG A 294 6.09 6.76 7.26
C ARG A 294 7.02 7.95 7.38
N GLU A 295 6.87 8.89 6.47
CA GLU A 295 7.39 10.25 6.65
C GLU A 295 6.60 10.96 7.76
N LYS A 296 7.22 11.93 8.43
CA LYS A 296 6.50 12.81 9.34
C LYS A 296 5.41 13.56 8.56
N ASN A 297 4.21 13.62 9.12
CA ASN A 297 3.07 14.39 8.62
C ASN A 297 2.36 15.10 9.78
N LEU A 298 1.31 15.87 9.46
CA LEU A 298 0.45 16.60 10.40
C LEU A 298 -0.84 15.83 10.73
N LYS A 299 -0.86 14.49 10.52
CA LYS A 299 -2.04 13.65 10.77
C LYS A 299 -2.33 13.56 12.27
N PHE A 300 -3.60 13.71 12.64
CA PHE A 300 -4.07 13.39 13.99
C PHE A 300 -4.22 11.88 14.15
N THR A 301 -3.64 11.31 15.21
CA THR A 301 -3.59 9.86 15.45
C THR A 301 -4.24 9.45 16.76
N ASP A 302 -4.66 10.41 17.57
CA ASP A 302 -5.33 10.22 18.84
C ASP A 302 -6.75 10.80 18.78
N GLY A 303 -7.59 10.33 19.71
CA GLY A 303 -8.90 10.91 19.93
C GLY A 303 -9.89 10.65 18.79
N LEU A 304 -10.91 11.50 18.67
CA LEU A 304 -11.96 11.35 17.66
C LEU A 304 -11.63 12.17 16.42
N ASN A 305 -11.50 11.48 15.30
CA ASN A 305 -11.18 12.05 14.00
C ASN A 305 -12.21 11.64 12.96
N ILE A 306 -12.62 12.60 12.12
CA ILE A 306 -13.40 12.35 10.91
C ILE A 306 -12.56 12.76 9.71
N THR A 307 -12.40 11.84 8.77
CA THR A 307 -11.61 12.03 7.56
C THR A 307 -12.50 11.87 6.34
N TYR A 308 -12.37 12.78 5.37
CA TYR A 308 -12.92 12.62 4.03
C TYR A 308 -11.80 12.69 3.02
N GLU A 309 -11.80 11.75 2.06
CA GLU A 309 -10.80 11.69 0.99
C GLU A 309 -11.46 11.42 -0.36
N TRP A 310 -10.91 12.05 -1.38
CA TRP A 310 -11.25 11.82 -2.77
C TRP A 310 -9.99 11.41 -3.54
N TYR A 311 -10.16 10.43 -4.42
CA TYR A 311 -9.09 9.88 -5.26
C TYR A 311 -9.55 9.81 -6.71
N PHE A 312 -8.64 10.03 -7.64
CA PHE A 312 -8.85 9.81 -9.06
C PHE A 312 -7.56 9.34 -9.74
N THR A 313 -7.67 8.29 -10.54
CA THR A 313 -6.57 7.75 -11.35
C THR A 313 -7.01 7.64 -12.81
N THR A 314 -6.11 8.05 -13.71
CA THR A 314 -6.28 7.86 -15.15
C THR A 314 -6.16 6.37 -15.54
N PRO A 315 -6.62 5.98 -16.74
CA PRO A 315 -6.58 4.57 -17.17
C PRO A 315 -5.20 3.91 -17.24
N TYR A 316 -4.13 4.69 -17.36
CA TYR A 316 -2.79 4.17 -17.58
C TYR A 316 -1.85 4.36 -16.38
N LEU A 317 -2.34 4.91 -15.26
CA LEU A 317 -1.51 5.04 -14.06
C LEU A 317 -1.00 3.66 -13.60
N TYR A 318 0.30 3.58 -13.33
CA TYR A 318 1.06 2.37 -12.99
C TYR A 318 1.28 1.35 -14.13
N ASN A 319 0.62 1.51 -15.27
CA ASN A 319 0.66 0.54 -16.37
C ASN A 319 1.82 0.86 -17.34
N ARG A 320 2.33 -0.19 -18.01
CA ARG A 320 3.37 -0.14 -19.04
C ARG A 320 3.17 -1.28 -20.04
N ASP A 321 3.87 -1.19 -21.17
CA ASP A 321 3.90 -2.22 -22.23
C ASP A 321 4.53 -3.54 -21.77
N ARG A 322 5.30 -3.53 -20.67
CA ARG A 322 5.90 -4.71 -20.05
C ARG A 322 5.57 -4.78 -18.56
N ASP A 323 5.24 -5.98 -18.07
CA ASP A 323 4.92 -6.21 -16.65
C ASP A 323 6.06 -5.84 -15.70
N THR A 324 7.31 -6.09 -16.10
CA THR A 324 8.49 -5.74 -15.30
C THR A 324 8.64 -4.23 -15.12
N GLY A 325 8.12 -3.42 -16.06
CA GLY A 325 8.12 -1.96 -15.99
C GLY A 325 6.91 -1.32 -15.33
N LYS A 326 5.87 -2.10 -14.99
CA LYS A 326 4.69 -1.61 -14.27
C LYS A 326 5.06 -1.19 -12.85
N PHE A 327 4.39 -0.19 -12.29
CA PHE A 327 4.52 0.22 -10.89
C PHE A 327 3.69 -0.69 -9.97
N THR A 328 4.04 -1.97 -9.99
CA THR A 328 3.41 -3.06 -9.23
C THR A 328 4.44 -3.83 -8.42
N ILE A 329 3.99 -4.48 -7.34
CA ILE A 329 4.80 -5.30 -6.46
C ILE A 329 4.43 -6.76 -6.72
N PRO A 330 5.37 -7.57 -7.26
CA PRO A 330 5.14 -9.00 -7.47
C PRO A 330 5.22 -9.74 -6.13
N ILE A 331 4.40 -10.79 -5.98
CA ILE A 331 4.46 -11.69 -4.83
C ILE A 331 4.54 -13.15 -5.29
N ARG A 332 5.38 -13.91 -4.59
CA ARG A 332 5.34 -15.37 -4.55
C ARG A 332 4.70 -15.80 -3.24
N THR A 333 3.65 -16.61 -3.29
CA THR A 333 3.07 -17.25 -2.10
C THR A 333 3.41 -18.73 -2.04
N PHE A 334 3.93 -19.21 -0.91
CA PHE A 334 4.21 -20.63 -0.67
C PHE A 334 2.98 -21.34 -0.09
N THR A 335 2.70 -22.55 -0.59
CA THR A 335 1.55 -23.37 -0.18
C THR A 335 2.00 -24.74 0.33
N PHE A 336 1.34 -25.26 1.37
CA PHE A 336 1.65 -26.60 1.88
C PHE A 336 1.27 -27.67 0.84
N GLY A 337 2.24 -28.50 0.45
CA GLY A 337 2.01 -29.66 -0.43
C GLY A 337 1.89 -29.39 -1.93
N GLN A 338 1.79 -28.12 -2.39
CA GLN A 338 1.51 -27.79 -3.81
C GLN A 338 2.51 -26.83 -4.50
N GLY A 339 3.54 -26.35 -3.80
CA GLY A 339 4.59 -25.51 -4.39
C GLY A 339 4.38 -24.03 -4.11
N TYR A 340 4.39 -23.20 -5.16
CA TYR A 340 4.26 -21.74 -5.07
C TYR A 340 3.27 -21.19 -6.10
N ILE A 341 2.66 -20.04 -5.77
CA ILE A 341 1.83 -19.23 -6.64
C ILE A 341 2.56 -17.92 -6.88
N ASP A 342 2.73 -17.57 -8.15
CA ASP A 342 3.37 -16.32 -8.57
C ASP A 342 2.33 -15.37 -9.15
N ASP A 343 2.41 -14.10 -8.74
CA ASP A 343 1.65 -13.02 -9.34
C ASP A 343 2.55 -11.79 -9.49
N ILE A 344 2.76 -11.38 -10.74
CA ILE A 344 3.65 -10.29 -11.13
C ILE A 344 3.07 -8.90 -10.84
N ASN A 345 1.74 -8.79 -10.68
CA ASN A 345 0.98 -7.56 -10.52
C ASN A 345 0.08 -7.58 -9.26
N ALA A 346 0.46 -8.37 -8.25
CA ALA A 346 -0.33 -8.63 -7.04
C ALA A 346 -0.77 -7.37 -6.27
N PHE A 347 0.08 -6.34 -6.22
CA PHE A 347 -0.24 -5.05 -5.60
C PHE A 347 0.22 -3.89 -6.47
N PHE A 348 -0.53 -2.80 -6.45
CA PHE A 348 -0.02 -1.50 -6.87
C PHE A 348 0.96 -0.96 -5.84
N ILE A 349 2.02 -0.28 -6.30
CA ILE A 349 2.95 0.38 -5.38
C ILE A 349 2.28 1.51 -4.59
N GLY A 350 1.30 2.19 -5.21
CA GLY A 350 0.56 3.31 -4.65
C GLY A 350 -0.90 2.97 -4.36
N PHE A 351 -1.82 3.66 -5.03
CA PHE A 351 -3.25 3.62 -4.76
C PHE A 351 -3.81 2.20 -4.96
N PRO A 352 -4.46 1.61 -3.94
CA PRO A 352 -4.72 0.17 -3.91
C PRO A 352 -5.76 -0.28 -4.92
N TYR A 353 -6.65 0.61 -5.34
CA TYR A 353 -7.66 0.28 -6.34
C TYR A 353 -7.17 0.43 -7.78
N GLY A 354 -5.94 0.92 -7.98
CA GLY A 354 -5.26 0.93 -9.26
C GLY A 354 -5.69 2.02 -10.23
N PRO A 355 -5.40 1.85 -11.54
CA PRO A 355 -5.79 2.79 -12.58
C PRO A 355 -7.32 2.87 -12.75
N ASN A 356 -7.74 3.86 -13.56
CA ASN A 356 -9.10 4.03 -14.04
C ASN A 356 -10.16 4.02 -12.93
N THR A 357 -9.85 4.63 -11.80
CA THR A 357 -10.66 4.55 -10.58
C THR A 357 -10.89 5.93 -9.98
N MET A 358 -12.09 6.13 -9.45
CA MET A 358 -12.42 7.22 -8.55
C MET A 358 -12.94 6.65 -7.24
N LEU A 359 -12.53 7.22 -6.12
CA LEU A 359 -12.97 6.80 -4.79
C LEU A 359 -13.35 8.02 -3.96
N HIS A 360 -14.49 7.93 -3.28
CA HIS A 360 -14.83 8.79 -2.16
C HIS A 360 -14.78 7.96 -0.88
N ARG A 361 -14.11 8.46 0.15
CA ARG A 361 -13.93 7.75 1.41
C ARG A 361 -14.28 8.66 2.58
N ILE A 362 -15.06 8.13 3.50
CA ILE A 362 -15.33 8.74 4.81
C ILE A 362 -14.84 7.75 5.86
N ASN A 363 -14.00 8.22 6.78
CA ASN A 363 -13.54 7.43 7.91
C ASN A 363 -13.81 8.18 9.21
N VAL A 364 -14.38 7.48 10.18
CA VAL A 364 -14.53 7.96 11.55
C VAL A 364 -13.70 7.04 12.43
N LYS A 365 -12.74 7.59 13.17
CA LYS A 365 -11.86 6.82 14.04
C LYS A 365 -11.78 7.46 15.42
N TYR A 366 -11.90 6.63 16.45
CA TYR A 366 -11.66 7.00 17.84
C TYR A 366 -10.52 6.16 18.40
N ASP A 367 -9.43 6.83 18.78
CA ASP A 367 -8.28 6.20 19.41
C ASP A 367 -8.11 6.71 20.85
N CYS A 368 -7.98 5.78 21.79
CA CYS A 368 -7.58 6.07 23.17
C CYS A 368 -6.63 4.99 23.70
N ARG A 369 -6.21 5.13 24.96
CA ARG A 369 -5.28 4.20 25.61
C ARG A 369 -5.68 2.72 25.44
N THR A 370 -6.97 2.41 25.60
CA THR A 370 -7.49 1.04 25.71
C THR A 370 -8.26 0.60 24.47
N TRP A 371 -8.83 1.54 23.71
CA TRP A 371 -9.71 1.25 22.58
C TRP A 371 -9.23 1.96 21.32
N SER A 372 -9.36 1.25 20.20
CA SER A 372 -9.37 1.85 18.86
C SER A 372 -10.64 1.38 18.19
N VAL A 373 -11.48 2.30 17.73
CA VAL A 373 -12.72 1.98 17.02
C VAL A 373 -12.75 2.76 15.73
N PHE A 374 -13.13 2.12 14.63
CA PHE A 374 -13.25 2.77 13.35
C PHE A 374 -14.51 2.34 12.60
N ALA A 375 -14.97 3.25 11.74
CA ALA A 375 -15.94 2.98 10.69
C ALA A 375 -15.50 3.69 9.41
N THR A 376 -15.47 2.96 8.31
CA THR A 376 -15.12 3.48 6.98
C THR A 376 -16.27 3.20 6.03
N ALA A 377 -16.62 4.21 5.22
CA ALA A 377 -17.51 4.08 4.09
C ALA A 377 -16.81 4.55 2.82
N GLU A 378 -16.78 3.70 1.81
CA GLU A 378 -16.10 3.93 0.54
C GLU A 378 -17.09 3.81 -0.60
N PHE A 379 -17.12 4.80 -1.48
CA PHE A 379 -17.86 4.76 -2.74
C PHE A 379 -16.86 4.69 -3.88
N LEU A 380 -16.66 3.47 -4.38
CA LEU A 380 -15.72 3.13 -5.44
C LEU A 380 -16.43 3.18 -6.80
N ILE A 381 -15.85 3.93 -7.73
CA ILE A 381 -16.27 4.00 -9.12
C ILE A 381 -15.09 3.57 -9.98
N ARG A 382 -15.21 2.45 -10.69
CA ARG A 382 -14.13 1.85 -11.46
C ARG A 382 -14.56 1.67 -12.91
N GLY A 383 -13.72 2.07 -13.85
CA GLY A 383 -13.94 1.76 -15.27
C GLY A 383 -13.29 0.42 -15.67
N SER A 384 -13.47 -0.01 -16.92
CA SER A 384 -13.04 -1.34 -17.36
C SER A 384 -11.56 -1.47 -17.74
N TYR A 385 -10.82 -0.36 -17.90
CA TYR A 385 -9.36 -0.41 -18.04
C TYR A 385 -8.71 -0.72 -16.70
N ASP A 386 -7.74 -1.61 -16.71
CA ASP A 386 -6.99 -2.09 -15.55
C ASP A 386 -5.49 -2.17 -15.84
N ILE A 387 -4.75 -2.84 -14.95
CA ILE A 387 -3.30 -2.99 -15.06
C ILE A 387 -2.87 -3.92 -16.19
N ASP A 388 -3.73 -4.81 -16.66
CA ASP A 388 -3.42 -5.81 -17.70
C ASP A 388 -3.96 -5.38 -19.08
N SER A 389 -4.71 -4.28 -19.12
CA SER A 389 -5.17 -3.64 -20.33
C SER A 389 -3.99 -3.15 -21.20
N PRO A 390 -4.09 -3.22 -22.54
CA PRO A 390 -3.00 -2.83 -23.42
C PRO A 390 -2.62 -1.35 -23.26
N PHE A 391 -1.35 -1.11 -22.94
CA PHE A 391 -0.78 0.24 -22.81
C PHE A 391 -0.76 0.95 -24.17
N GLY A 392 -1.30 2.18 -24.23
CA GLY A 392 -1.32 2.99 -25.45
C GLY A 392 -2.22 2.49 -26.59
N SER A 393 -3.21 1.64 -26.29
CA SER A 393 -4.16 1.15 -27.32
C SER A 393 -4.97 2.27 -27.98
N ALA A 394 -5.15 2.15 -29.31
CA ALA A 394 -5.85 3.12 -30.17
C ALA A 394 -7.36 3.28 -29.89
N ASP A 395 -7.92 2.46 -29.00
CA ASP A 395 -9.35 2.48 -28.62
C ASP A 395 -9.69 3.58 -27.60
N VAL A 396 -8.71 4.38 -27.17
CA VAL A 396 -8.93 5.62 -26.38
C VAL A 396 -8.96 6.82 -27.34
N PRO A 397 -10.13 7.27 -27.82
CA PRO A 397 -10.23 7.94 -29.12
C PRO A 397 -9.84 9.44 -29.17
N ASP A 398 -9.28 10.02 -28.11
CA ASP A 398 -8.90 11.44 -28.16
C ASP A 398 -7.85 11.78 -27.10
N TYR A 399 -6.70 12.28 -27.56
CA TYR A 399 -5.48 12.42 -26.75
C TYR A 399 -5.58 13.48 -25.63
N MET A 400 -6.64 14.29 -25.68
CA MET A 400 -6.94 15.34 -24.71
C MET A 400 -8.10 14.98 -23.77
N ASP A 401 -9.04 14.13 -24.19
CA ASP A 401 -10.28 13.82 -23.45
C ASP A 401 -10.08 12.72 -22.38
N TYR A 402 -8.99 11.96 -22.40
CA TYR A 402 -8.79 10.85 -21.45
C TYR A 402 -8.23 11.26 -20.06
N ARG A 403 -7.79 12.51 -19.89
CA ARG A 403 -7.01 12.93 -18.70
C ARG A 403 -7.82 13.04 -17.41
N PHE A 404 -9.16 13.15 -17.52
CA PHE A 404 -10.04 13.43 -16.37
C PHE A 404 -11.36 12.65 -16.41
N LYS A 405 -11.39 11.49 -17.07
CA LYS A 405 -12.59 10.65 -17.15
C LYS A 405 -12.25 9.17 -17.06
N LEU A 406 -13.08 8.44 -16.32
CA LEU A 406 -13.07 6.98 -16.30
C LEU A 406 -13.51 6.42 -17.67
N ARG A 407 -12.90 5.31 -18.10
CA ARG A 407 -13.11 4.71 -19.43
C ARG A 407 -13.71 3.31 -19.34
N GLY A 408 -14.43 2.97 -20.41
CA GLY A 408 -15.16 1.71 -20.55
C GLY A 408 -16.38 1.61 -19.64
N ASP A 409 -16.82 0.38 -19.38
CA ASP A 409 -17.96 0.12 -18.52
C ASP A 409 -17.64 0.50 -17.07
N ILE A 410 -18.57 1.18 -16.42
CA ILE A 410 -18.37 1.74 -15.09
C ILE A 410 -19.10 0.87 -14.05
N THR A 411 -18.34 0.33 -13.11
CA THR A 411 -18.85 -0.32 -11.90
C THR A 411 -18.84 0.65 -10.73
N LYS A 412 -19.91 0.63 -9.94
CA LYS A 412 -20.11 1.45 -8.74
C LYS A 412 -20.36 0.55 -7.53
N THR A 413 -19.60 0.74 -6.47
CA THR A 413 -19.64 -0.10 -5.28
C THR A 413 -19.59 0.74 -4.02
N ILE A 414 -20.39 0.35 -3.02
CA ILE A 414 -20.27 0.85 -1.66
C ILE A 414 -19.56 -0.21 -0.82
N ILE A 415 -18.47 0.15 -0.15
CA ILE A 415 -17.72 -0.71 0.76
C ILE A 415 -17.84 -0.11 2.16
N LEU A 416 -18.11 -0.95 3.15
CA LEU A 416 -18.30 -0.57 4.54
C LEU A 416 -17.42 -1.43 5.43
N ASP A 417 -16.58 -0.79 6.22
CA ASP A 417 -15.73 -1.45 7.20
C ASP A 417 -16.01 -0.89 8.59
N ILE A 418 -16.15 -1.77 9.57
CA ILE A 418 -16.21 -1.39 10.98
C ILE A 418 -15.26 -2.29 11.77
N GLY A 419 -14.61 -1.75 12.77
CA GLY A 419 -13.75 -2.55 13.62
C GLY A 419 -13.48 -1.91 14.96
N ALA A 420 -13.04 -2.75 15.88
CA ALA A 420 -12.64 -2.36 17.21
C ALA A 420 -11.48 -3.22 17.71
N ASP A 421 -10.53 -2.55 18.34
CA ASP A 421 -9.47 -3.17 19.09
C ASP A 421 -9.61 -2.81 20.56
N TRP A 422 -9.37 -3.79 21.43
CA TRP A 422 -9.33 -3.62 22.87
C TRP A 422 -8.02 -4.13 23.44
N SER A 423 -7.27 -3.24 24.10
CA SER A 423 -5.99 -3.56 24.73
C SER A 423 -6.17 -3.61 26.26
N TRP A 424 -6.08 -4.81 26.85
CA TRP A 424 -6.29 -5.00 28.29
C TRP A 424 -5.07 -4.57 29.12
N LYS A 425 -3.87 -4.88 28.62
CA LYS A 425 -2.57 -4.52 29.18
C LYS A 425 -1.56 -4.36 28.03
N PRO A 426 -0.42 -3.69 28.24
CA PRO A 426 0.64 -3.64 27.25
C PRO A 426 0.98 -5.05 26.76
N GLY A 427 1.03 -5.22 25.43
CA GLY A 427 1.29 -6.52 24.81
C GLY A 427 0.13 -7.51 24.83
N PHE A 428 -1.12 -7.11 25.12
CA PHE A 428 -2.28 -7.98 24.89
C PHE A 428 -3.44 -7.19 24.29
N THR A 429 -3.83 -7.57 23.07
CA THR A 429 -4.91 -6.90 22.32
C THR A 429 -5.85 -7.92 21.68
N VAL A 430 -7.15 -7.71 21.85
CA VAL A 430 -8.22 -8.40 21.13
C VAL A 430 -8.69 -7.50 20.00
N LYS A 431 -8.82 -8.05 18.79
CA LYS A 431 -9.23 -7.32 17.59
C LYS A 431 -10.46 -7.98 16.98
N GLY A 432 -11.39 -7.17 16.49
CA GLY A 432 -12.53 -7.64 15.72
C GLY A 432 -12.90 -6.64 14.65
N ALA A 433 -13.12 -7.13 13.44
CA ALA A 433 -13.54 -6.30 12.32
C ALA A 433 -14.61 -7.01 11.47
N MET A 434 -15.39 -6.20 10.77
CA MET A 434 -16.40 -6.63 9.81
C MET A 434 -16.31 -5.73 8.58
N SER A 435 -16.28 -6.35 7.41
CA SER A 435 -16.23 -5.66 6.12
C SER A 435 -17.36 -6.16 5.23
N GLY A 436 -18.00 -5.27 4.49
CA GLY A 436 -19.06 -5.63 3.55
C GLY A 436 -19.06 -4.74 2.32
N GLY A 437 -19.45 -5.31 1.18
CA GLY A 437 -19.51 -4.61 -0.10
C GLY A 437 -20.89 -4.77 -0.75
N PHE A 438 -21.39 -3.70 -1.36
CA PHE A 438 -22.59 -3.69 -2.20
C PHE A 438 -22.25 -3.10 -3.58
N ASP A 439 -22.16 -3.97 -4.59
CA ASP A 439 -22.04 -3.59 -5.99
C ASP A 439 -23.42 -3.13 -6.49
N LEU A 440 -23.56 -1.83 -6.74
CA LEU A 440 -24.79 -1.20 -7.21
C LEU A 440 -25.10 -1.51 -8.67
N THR A 441 -24.08 -1.84 -9.45
CA THR A 441 -24.17 -2.03 -10.90
C THR A 441 -24.74 -3.41 -11.21
N HIS A 442 -24.27 -4.42 -10.48
CA HIS A 442 -24.68 -5.81 -10.64
C HIS A 442 -25.62 -6.30 -9.54
N ASN A 443 -25.98 -5.43 -8.58
CA ASN A 443 -26.85 -5.73 -7.43
C ASN A 443 -26.36 -6.93 -6.60
N LYS A 444 -25.06 -7.00 -6.34
CA LYS A 444 -24.42 -8.09 -5.56
C LYS A 444 -23.92 -7.62 -4.22
N LYS A 445 -23.93 -8.50 -3.22
CA LYS A 445 -23.54 -8.20 -1.83
C LYS A 445 -22.57 -9.24 -1.29
N ALA A 446 -21.60 -8.79 -0.52
CA ALA A 446 -20.69 -9.64 0.24
C ALA A 446 -20.49 -9.09 1.67
N LEU A 447 -20.19 -9.99 2.61
CA LEU A 447 -19.90 -9.68 4.00
C LEU A 447 -18.81 -10.63 4.51
N ALA A 448 -17.83 -10.10 5.23
CA ALA A 448 -16.76 -10.81 5.90
C ALA A 448 -16.66 -10.35 7.36
N VAL A 449 -16.32 -11.27 8.27
CA VAL A 449 -16.14 -11.00 9.71
C VAL A 449 -14.85 -11.67 10.17
N THR A 450 -13.99 -10.89 10.81
CA THR A 450 -12.68 -11.35 11.30
C THR A 450 -12.55 -11.10 12.80
N LEU A 451 -11.86 -12.01 13.48
CA LEU A 451 -11.52 -11.91 14.90
C LEU A 451 -10.06 -12.32 15.08
N GLY A 452 -9.29 -11.57 15.85
CA GLY A 452 -7.87 -11.87 16.09
C GLY A 452 -7.41 -11.53 17.50
N LEU A 453 -6.29 -12.14 17.87
CA LEU A 453 -5.63 -11.95 19.16
C LEU A 453 -4.16 -11.64 18.92
N SER A 454 -3.65 -10.57 19.54
CA SER A 454 -2.24 -10.20 19.51
C SER A 454 -1.70 -10.23 20.94
N MET A 455 -0.63 -11.00 21.16
CA MET A 455 -0.02 -11.18 22.47
C MET A 455 1.50 -11.09 22.37
N ASP A 456 2.07 -10.09 23.02
CA ASP A 456 3.49 -9.98 23.29
C ASP A 456 3.89 -10.97 24.37
N VAL A 457 5.04 -11.61 24.17
CA VAL A 457 5.63 -12.56 25.11
C VAL A 457 6.81 -11.85 25.77
N PRO A 458 6.62 -11.27 26.98
CA PRO A 458 7.70 -10.56 27.66
C PRO A 458 8.78 -11.58 28.03
N GLY A 459 10.00 -11.46 27.50
CA GLY A 459 11.06 -12.41 27.90
C GLY A 459 12.38 -12.48 27.13
N PHE A 460 12.56 -11.81 25.99
CA PHE A 460 13.86 -11.81 25.28
C PHE A 460 14.43 -10.39 25.07
N ALA A 461 14.34 -9.54 26.08
CA ALA A 461 15.18 -8.35 26.18
C ALA A 461 16.55 -8.77 26.72
N ALA A 462 17.45 -9.25 25.85
CA ALA A 462 18.86 -9.35 26.20
C ALA A 462 19.46 -7.95 26.12
N SER A 463 19.55 -7.25 27.25
CA SER A 463 20.44 -6.08 27.33
C SER A 463 21.89 -6.60 27.31
N PHE A 464 22.55 -6.48 26.17
CA PHE A 464 24.01 -6.56 26.15
C PHE A 464 24.52 -5.18 26.59
N LYS A 465 25.16 -5.14 27.78
CA LYS A 465 25.94 -4.00 28.24
C LYS A 465 27.30 -3.97 27.58
#